data_AF-A0A4Y9IIK7-F1
#
_entry.id   AF-A0A4Y9IIK7-F1
#
_cell.length_a   1.000
_cell.length_b   1.000
_cell.length_c   1.000
_cell.angle_alpha   90.00
_cell.angle_beta   90.00
_cell.angle_gamma   90.00
#
_symmetry.space_group_name_H-M   'P 1'
#
loop_
_entity.id
_entity.type
_entity.pdbx_description
1 polymer ?
#
loop_
_entity_poly.entity_id
_entity_poly.type
_entity_poly.pdbx_seq_one_letter_code
_entity_poly.pdbx_strand_id
1 'polypeptide(L)'
;MTDHLSNNRVVVNASGAVTQRDHCYPFGTAFAENTTDEQKKQPYKYNGKELDQMHSLNLYDYSARYYESAVGRFTTVDLLAEKYYSISPYAYCANNPMRFTDPTGMVIDSTYIEQWNNERQSILSQLSTLISNNVDGVNDACIASLQGTLRTMRLAEKSSQLYKLGGIDGNLGGGVYDPNSGAVVINYGNTANFVHEVTHVGQFERGEIAFSSQGGTLAADVFDEITAYKSQYNYDPSSVSELPSTSIISNINDITSSWVQGLDGGTLYVPGGRANTGISPLNINSTKYDFIKSHGIHGIQGFKDMIIGVPLRNYSGVYYKK
;
A
#
# COMPACT_ATOMS: atom_id res chain seq x y z
N MET A 1 -10.23 -12.55 -10.92
CA MET A 1 -9.65 -11.32 -10.35
C MET A 1 -10.14 -11.20 -8.91
N THR A 2 -9.22 -10.98 -7.99
CA THR A 2 -9.49 -11.01 -6.55
C THR A 2 -9.33 -9.65 -5.90
N ASP A 3 -10.05 -9.38 -4.81
CA ASP A 3 -9.83 -8.18 -3.99
C ASP A 3 -8.68 -8.36 -2.98
N HIS A 4 -8.62 -7.43 -2.02
CA HIS A 4 -7.54 -7.35 -1.05
C HIS A 4 -7.49 -8.48 -0.04
N LEU A 5 -8.60 -9.17 0.17
CA LEU A 5 -8.69 -10.35 1.05
C LEU A 5 -8.73 -11.63 0.22
N SER A 6 -8.37 -11.55 -1.06
CA SER A 6 -8.43 -12.66 -2.00
C SER A 6 -9.86 -13.13 -2.30
N ASN A 7 -10.89 -12.27 -2.15
CA ASN A 7 -12.25 -12.62 -2.57
C ASN A 7 -12.33 -12.58 -4.09
N ASN A 8 -12.85 -13.61 -4.74
CA ASN A 8 -13.12 -13.58 -6.18
C ASN A 8 -14.23 -12.55 -6.46
N ARG A 9 -13.89 -11.48 -7.19
CA ARG A 9 -14.84 -10.40 -7.55
C ARG A 9 -15.31 -10.49 -9.00
N VAL A 10 -14.43 -10.93 -9.89
CA VAL A 10 -14.69 -11.02 -11.32
C VAL A 10 -14.05 -12.28 -11.87
N VAL A 11 -14.84 -13.07 -12.60
CA VAL A 11 -14.37 -14.23 -13.37
C VAL A 11 -14.48 -13.88 -14.85
N VAL A 12 -13.43 -14.20 -15.61
CA VAL A 12 -13.37 -13.98 -17.06
C VAL A 12 -13.06 -15.31 -17.76
N ASN A 13 -13.56 -15.46 -18.98
CA ASN A 13 -13.20 -16.60 -19.82
C ASN A 13 -11.89 -16.37 -20.59
N ALA A 14 -11.44 -17.37 -21.35
CA ALA A 14 -10.19 -17.29 -22.14
C ALA A 14 -10.19 -16.16 -23.20
N SER A 15 -11.35 -15.67 -23.62
CA SER A 15 -11.48 -14.53 -24.53
C SER A 15 -11.50 -13.17 -23.83
N GLY A 16 -11.39 -13.13 -22.49
CA GLY A 16 -11.44 -11.91 -21.69
C GLY A 16 -12.85 -11.38 -21.39
N ALA A 17 -13.90 -12.10 -21.77
CA ALA A 17 -15.27 -11.72 -21.45
C ALA A 17 -15.61 -12.07 -19.99
N VAL A 18 -16.27 -11.15 -19.29
CA VAL A 18 -16.72 -11.35 -17.89
C VAL A 18 -17.85 -12.36 -17.86
N THR A 19 -17.67 -13.44 -17.10
CA THR A 19 -18.67 -14.51 -16.94
C THR A 19 -19.35 -14.46 -15.56
N GLN A 20 -18.70 -13.88 -14.55
CA GLN A 20 -19.25 -13.76 -13.20
C GLN A 20 -18.76 -12.47 -12.52
N ARG A 21 -19.65 -11.81 -11.75
CA ARG A 21 -19.32 -10.74 -10.82
C ARG A 21 -19.94 -11.00 -9.45
N ASP A 22 -19.10 -10.94 -8.42
CA ASP A 22 -19.50 -11.22 -7.04
C ASP A 22 -19.17 -10.04 -6.15
N HIS A 23 -20.15 -9.64 -5.35
CA HIS A 23 -20.02 -8.66 -4.28
C HIS A 23 -20.45 -9.32 -2.97
N CYS A 24 -19.67 -9.11 -1.92
CA CYS A 24 -19.94 -9.67 -0.60
C CYS A 24 -19.93 -8.58 0.48
N TYR A 25 -20.63 -8.85 1.57
CA TYR A 25 -20.52 -8.12 2.83
C TYR A 25 -19.19 -8.43 3.54
N PRO A 26 -18.80 -7.66 4.56
CA PRO A 26 -17.54 -7.86 5.29
C PRO A 26 -17.32 -9.27 5.84
N PHE A 27 -18.37 -10.00 6.18
CA PHE A 27 -18.31 -11.39 6.68
C PHE A 27 -18.56 -12.44 5.58
N GLY A 28 -18.49 -12.06 4.31
CA GLY A 28 -18.51 -12.99 3.18
C GLY A 28 -19.89 -13.41 2.66
N THR A 29 -20.98 -12.91 3.26
CA THR A 29 -22.34 -13.12 2.74
C THR A 29 -22.47 -12.43 1.39
N ALA A 30 -23.04 -13.11 0.39
CA ALA A 30 -23.27 -12.52 -0.93
C ALA A 30 -24.23 -11.31 -0.83
N PHE A 31 -23.78 -10.17 -1.34
CA PHE A 31 -24.60 -8.97 -1.52
C PHE A 31 -25.24 -8.97 -2.91
N ALA A 32 -24.44 -9.26 -3.93
CA ALA A 32 -24.90 -9.37 -5.29
C ALA A 32 -24.02 -10.37 -6.04
N GLU A 33 -24.65 -11.20 -6.86
CA GLU A 33 -23.97 -12.17 -7.70
C GLU A 33 -24.63 -12.16 -9.07
N ASN A 34 -23.82 -12.00 -10.12
CA ASN A 34 -24.29 -12.00 -11.49
C ASN A 34 -23.42 -12.96 -12.30
N THR A 35 -24.01 -14.04 -12.81
CA THR A 35 -23.34 -14.99 -13.73
C THR A 35 -24.06 -15.06 -15.06
N THR A 36 -23.30 -15.26 -16.14
CA THR A 36 -23.86 -15.52 -17.48
C THR A 36 -24.19 -17.00 -17.70
N ASP A 37 -23.68 -17.89 -16.85
CA ASP A 37 -23.84 -19.34 -16.96
C ASP A 37 -23.79 -19.98 -15.55
N GLU A 38 -24.95 -20.34 -15.02
CA GLU A 38 -25.08 -20.96 -13.69
C GLU A 38 -24.36 -22.32 -13.60
N GLN A 39 -24.19 -23.04 -14.72
CA GLN A 39 -23.52 -24.34 -14.72
C GLN A 39 -21.99 -24.22 -14.64
N LYS A 40 -21.44 -23.03 -14.93
CA LYS A 40 -20.00 -22.73 -14.89
C LYS A 40 -19.64 -21.77 -13.78
N LYS A 41 -20.51 -21.65 -12.78
CA LYS A 41 -20.33 -20.79 -11.63
C LYS A 41 -19.07 -21.20 -10.88
N GLN A 42 -18.23 -20.23 -10.58
CA GLN A 42 -17.00 -20.44 -9.82
C GLN A 42 -17.38 -20.69 -8.35
N PRO A 43 -17.10 -21.89 -7.79
CA PRO A 43 -17.49 -22.20 -6.42
C PRO A 43 -16.60 -21.50 -5.38
N TYR A 44 -15.37 -21.12 -5.75
CA TYR A 44 -14.48 -20.35 -4.87
C TYR A 44 -14.88 -18.87 -4.86
N LYS A 45 -15.29 -18.34 -3.70
CA LYS A 45 -15.77 -16.94 -3.58
C LYS A 45 -15.00 -16.16 -2.52
N TYR A 46 -15.47 -16.17 -1.28
CA TYR A 46 -14.93 -15.38 -0.18
C TYR A 46 -13.61 -15.98 0.32
N ASN A 47 -12.57 -15.14 0.42
CA ASN A 47 -11.18 -15.50 0.74
C ASN A 47 -10.62 -16.65 -0.11
N GLY A 48 -11.10 -16.79 -1.34
CA GLY A 48 -10.75 -17.91 -2.22
C GLY A 48 -11.20 -19.27 -1.69
N LYS A 49 -12.19 -19.31 -0.79
CA LYS A 49 -12.76 -20.52 -0.21
C LYS A 49 -13.97 -21.00 -1.00
N GLU A 50 -14.10 -22.31 -1.06
CA GLU A 50 -15.21 -22.97 -1.73
C GLU A 50 -16.49 -22.72 -0.93
N LEU A 51 -17.53 -22.21 -1.61
CA LEU A 51 -18.86 -22.10 -1.04
C LEU A 51 -19.62 -23.41 -1.28
N ASP A 52 -19.77 -24.20 -0.22
CA ASP A 52 -20.64 -25.37 -0.22
C ASP A 52 -22.10 -24.95 0.05
N GLN A 53 -22.94 -25.17 -0.95
CA GLN A 53 -24.38 -24.89 -0.90
C GLN A 53 -25.22 -26.15 -0.66
N MET A 54 -24.58 -27.28 -0.35
CA MET A 54 -25.27 -28.53 -0.03
C MET A 54 -26.25 -28.31 1.12
N HIS A 55 -27.47 -28.83 0.93
CA HIS A 55 -28.58 -28.66 1.87
C HIS A 55 -28.93 -27.20 2.22
N SER A 56 -28.59 -26.23 1.36
CA SER A 56 -28.85 -24.80 1.57
C SER A 56 -28.14 -24.19 2.80
N LEU A 57 -27.07 -24.84 3.29
CA LEU A 57 -26.32 -24.35 4.45
C LEU A 57 -25.39 -23.18 4.12
N ASN A 58 -24.96 -23.03 2.86
CA ASN A 58 -24.12 -21.93 2.36
C ASN A 58 -22.87 -21.70 3.23
N LEU A 59 -22.10 -22.76 3.44
CA LEU A 59 -20.91 -22.77 4.27
C LEU A 59 -19.66 -22.64 3.42
N TYR A 60 -18.68 -21.87 3.88
CA TYR A 60 -17.37 -21.85 3.25
C TYR A 60 -16.48 -22.94 3.85
N ASP A 61 -15.84 -23.74 3.00
CA ASP A 61 -14.83 -24.71 3.43
C ASP A 61 -13.48 -24.01 3.66
N TYR A 62 -13.13 -23.88 4.94
CA TYR A 62 -11.84 -23.35 5.38
C TYR A 62 -10.85 -24.46 5.75
N SER A 63 -11.08 -25.68 5.26
CA SER A 63 -10.30 -26.88 5.51
C SER A 63 -10.46 -27.43 6.92
N ALA A 64 -9.99 -26.74 7.95
CA ALA A 64 -10.12 -27.25 9.32
C ALA A 64 -11.54 -27.06 9.91
N ARG A 65 -12.28 -26.07 9.41
CA ARG A 65 -13.61 -25.70 9.90
C ARG A 65 -14.49 -25.24 8.75
N TYR A 66 -15.81 -25.39 8.91
CA TYR A 66 -16.77 -24.73 8.05
C TYR A 66 -17.12 -23.34 8.61
N TYR A 67 -17.25 -22.37 7.72
CA TYR A 67 -17.55 -20.99 8.08
C TYR A 67 -18.94 -20.57 7.58
N GLU A 68 -19.78 -20.11 8.50
CA GLU A 68 -21.11 -19.59 8.19
C GLU A 68 -21.06 -18.06 8.08
N SER A 69 -21.05 -17.58 6.83
CA SER A 69 -20.94 -16.15 6.53
C SER A 69 -22.12 -15.31 7.03
N ALA A 70 -23.33 -15.88 7.03
CA ALA A 70 -24.55 -15.20 7.48
C ALA A 70 -24.49 -14.80 8.96
N VAL A 71 -23.84 -15.62 9.79
CA VAL A 71 -23.63 -15.37 11.22
C VAL A 71 -22.27 -14.72 11.48
N GLY A 72 -21.30 -14.93 10.58
CA GLY A 72 -19.95 -14.43 10.71
C GLY A 72 -19.08 -15.27 11.67
N ARG A 73 -19.33 -16.58 11.76
CA ARG A 73 -18.66 -17.50 12.70
C ARG A 73 -18.32 -18.85 12.09
N PHE A 74 -17.34 -19.54 12.68
CA PHE A 74 -17.11 -20.95 12.39
C PHE A 74 -18.17 -21.82 13.06
N THR A 75 -18.49 -22.95 12.43
CA THR A 75 -19.50 -23.91 12.94
C THR A 75 -18.95 -24.83 14.02
N THR A 76 -17.62 -24.87 14.19
CA THR A 76 -16.92 -25.73 15.16
C THR A 76 -15.88 -24.94 15.96
N VAL A 77 -15.51 -25.49 17.13
CA VAL A 77 -14.49 -24.94 18.04
C VAL A 77 -13.12 -24.96 17.35
N ASP A 78 -12.36 -23.88 17.50
CA ASP A 78 -10.96 -23.81 17.07
C ASP A 78 -10.08 -24.84 17.79
N LEU A 79 -9.34 -25.66 17.05
CA LEU A 79 -8.36 -26.59 17.63
C LEU A 79 -7.21 -25.84 18.33
N LEU A 80 -6.97 -24.59 17.97
CA LEU A 80 -5.98 -23.70 18.57
C LEU A 80 -6.61 -22.64 19.48
N ALA A 81 -7.81 -22.90 20.02
CA ALA A 81 -8.50 -21.96 20.91
C ALA A 81 -7.64 -21.48 22.08
N GLU A 82 -6.74 -22.33 22.59
CA GLU A 82 -5.81 -21.99 23.68
C GLU A 82 -4.79 -20.89 23.30
N LYS A 83 -4.51 -20.69 22.01
CA LYS A 83 -3.68 -19.56 21.54
C LYS A 83 -4.40 -18.21 21.70
N TYR A 84 -5.73 -18.23 21.82
CA TYR A 84 -6.59 -17.05 21.72
C TYR A 84 -7.54 -16.92 22.91
N TYR A 85 -7.02 -16.96 24.14
CA TYR A 85 -7.84 -16.94 25.37
C TYR A 85 -8.86 -15.79 25.46
N SER A 86 -8.58 -14.64 24.83
CA SER A 86 -9.48 -13.46 24.84
C SER A 86 -10.51 -13.45 23.70
N ILE A 87 -10.52 -14.45 22.82
CA ILE A 87 -11.37 -14.53 21.64
C ILE A 87 -12.26 -15.77 21.75
N SER A 88 -13.51 -15.66 21.28
CA SER A 88 -14.40 -16.82 21.24
C SER A 88 -13.83 -17.90 20.31
N PRO A 89 -13.88 -19.20 20.67
CA PRO A 89 -13.36 -20.28 19.83
C PRO A 89 -14.11 -20.47 18.49
N TYR A 90 -15.21 -19.74 18.29
CA TYR A 90 -16.00 -19.73 17.05
C TYR A 90 -15.81 -18.45 16.24
N ALA A 91 -15.04 -17.48 16.73
CA ALA A 91 -14.90 -16.18 16.08
C ALA A 91 -14.14 -16.30 14.77
N TYR A 92 -14.67 -15.67 13.71
CA TYR A 92 -13.93 -15.49 12.48
C TYR A 92 -13.08 -14.22 12.56
N CYS A 93 -11.78 -14.34 12.27
CA CYS A 93 -10.88 -13.19 12.08
C CYS A 93 -10.89 -12.17 13.24
N ALA A 94 -11.01 -12.64 14.49
CA ALA A 94 -11.16 -11.79 15.68
C ALA A 94 -12.27 -10.71 15.55
N ASN A 95 -13.34 -11.02 14.81
CA ASN A 95 -14.44 -10.10 14.44
C ASN A 95 -14.01 -8.88 13.59
N ASN A 96 -12.85 -8.93 12.94
CA ASN A 96 -12.40 -7.89 12.01
C ASN A 96 -12.00 -8.48 10.64
N PRO A 97 -12.95 -9.05 9.90
CA PRO A 97 -12.70 -9.73 8.62
C PRO A 97 -12.30 -8.77 7.49
N MET A 98 -12.42 -7.45 7.68
CA MET A 98 -11.91 -6.46 6.74
C MET A 98 -10.38 -6.34 6.78
N ARG A 99 -9.78 -6.73 7.92
CA ARG A 99 -8.35 -6.58 8.21
C ARG A 99 -7.61 -7.91 8.27
N PHE A 100 -8.28 -8.98 8.67
CA PHE A 100 -7.69 -10.31 8.82
C PHE A 100 -8.34 -11.31 7.89
N THR A 101 -7.61 -12.37 7.58
CA THR A 101 -8.15 -13.61 6.99
C THR A 101 -7.79 -14.79 7.88
N ASP A 102 -8.45 -15.93 7.75
CA ASP A 102 -8.02 -17.18 8.39
C ASP A 102 -7.82 -18.22 7.28
N PRO A 103 -6.64 -18.33 6.64
CA PRO A 103 -6.45 -19.16 5.46
C PRO A 103 -6.63 -20.66 5.70
N THR A 104 -6.54 -21.13 6.94
CA THR A 104 -6.60 -22.57 7.28
C THR A 104 -7.79 -22.93 8.15
N GLY A 105 -8.62 -21.95 8.51
CA GLY A 105 -9.66 -22.14 9.51
C GLY A 105 -9.08 -22.50 10.87
N MET A 106 -7.88 -22.05 11.23
CA MET A 106 -7.24 -22.30 12.54
C MET A 106 -6.35 -21.15 12.99
N VAL A 107 -5.84 -20.36 12.03
CA VAL A 107 -4.85 -19.32 12.31
C VAL A 107 -5.30 -18.07 11.61
N ILE A 108 -5.65 -17.07 12.42
CA ILE A 108 -5.86 -15.72 11.93
C ILE A 108 -4.55 -15.24 11.32
N ASP A 109 -4.53 -15.08 10.01
CA ASP A 109 -3.44 -14.47 9.28
C ASP A 109 -3.43 -12.97 9.57
N SER A 110 -2.52 -12.62 10.48
CA SER A 110 -2.16 -11.27 10.84
C SER A 110 -0.82 -10.86 10.26
N THR A 111 -0.25 -11.60 9.29
CA THR A 111 1.12 -11.38 8.79
C THR A 111 1.39 -9.93 8.42
N TYR A 112 0.43 -9.26 7.76
CA TYR A 112 0.51 -7.82 7.48
C TYR A 112 0.63 -6.97 8.76
N ILE A 113 -0.19 -7.22 9.77
CA ILE A 113 -0.16 -6.47 11.03
C ILE A 113 1.11 -6.78 11.82
N GLU A 114 1.56 -8.03 11.79
CA GLU A 114 2.76 -8.46 12.49
C GLU A 114 3.99 -7.78 11.88
N GLN A 115 4.13 -7.81 10.55
CA GLN A 115 5.16 -7.06 9.83
C GLN A 115 5.07 -5.55 10.11
N TRP A 116 3.89 -4.95 9.99
CA TRP A 116 3.67 -3.53 10.29
C TRP A 116 4.06 -3.15 11.73
N ASN A 117 3.70 -3.99 12.69
CA ASN A 117 4.06 -3.79 14.09
C ASN A 117 5.55 -4.01 14.32
N ASN A 118 6.19 -4.96 13.64
CA ASN A 118 7.63 -5.17 13.71
C ASN A 118 8.37 -3.93 13.20
N GLU A 119 8.01 -3.37 12.05
CA GLU A 119 8.61 -2.12 11.55
C GLU A 119 8.39 -0.95 12.52
N ARG A 120 7.17 -0.83 13.08
CA ARG A 120 6.89 0.15 14.14
C ARG A 120 7.82 -0.01 15.33
N GLN A 121 8.04 -1.25 15.80
CA GLN A 121 8.91 -1.50 16.95
C GLN A 121 10.37 -1.18 16.62
N SER A 122 10.84 -1.49 15.42
CA SER A 122 12.17 -1.08 14.94
C SER A 122 12.34 0.44 14.98
N ILE A 123 11.35 1.19 14.48
CA ILE A 123 11.34 2.66 14.52
C ILE A 123 11.29 3.20 15.96
N LEU A 124 10.47 2.60 16.83
CA LEU A 124 10.40 2.98 18.26
C LEU A 124 11.71 2.70 19.00
N SER A 125 12.36 1.58 18.70
CA SER A 125 13.65 1.22 19.27
C SER A 125 14.72 2.22 18.85
N GLN A 126 14.79 2.56 17.56
CA GLN A 126 15.72 3.57 17.05
C GLN A 126 15.46 4.94 17.65
N LEU A 127 14.18 5.35 17.74
CA LEU A 127 13.78 6.59 18.40
C LEU A 127 14.21 6.63 19.87
N SER A 128 14.03 5.53 20.61
CA SER A 128 14.49 5.42 22.00
C SER A 128 16.00 5.60 22.11
N THR A 129 16.77 4.93 21.25
CA THR A 129 18.23 5.06 21.20
C THR A 129 18.67 6.50 20.92
N LEU A 130 18.05 7.16 19.94
CA LEU A 130 18.37 8.55 19.60
C LEU A 130 18.08 9.51 20.76
N ILE A 131 16.94 9.33 21.45
CA ILE A 131 16.56 10.12 22.62
C ILE A 131 17.57 9.91 23.76
N SER A 132 17.93 8.66 24.05
CA SER A 132 18.91 8.35 25.10
C SER A 132 20.29 8.95 24.82
N ASN A 133 20.66 9.07 23.54
CA ASN A 133 21.94 9.62 23.10
C ASN A 133 21.88 11.11 22.72
N ASN A 134 20.76 11.81 22.97
CA ASN A 134 20.56 13.19 22.50
C ASN A 134 21.27 14.21 23.39
N VAL A 135 22.59 14.27 23.26
CA VAL A 135 23.42 15.31 23.89
C VAL A 135 23.34 16.58 23.06
N ASP A 136 23.09 17.72 23.70
CA ASP A 136 23.06 19.06 23.08
C ASP A 136 22.10 19.23 21.87
N GLY A 137 21.08 18.37 21.76
CA GLY A 137 20.08 18.45 20.68
C GLY A 137 20.58 17.97 19.31
N VAL A 138 21.73 17.30 19.25
CA VAL A 138 22.34 16.83 17.99
C VAL A 138 21.40 15.91 17.20
N ASN A 139 20.54 15.16 17.88
CA ASN A 139 19.60 14.23 17.25
C ASN A 139 18.18 14.80 17.08
N ASP A 140 17.92 16.07 17.39
CA ASP A 140 16.56 16.65 17.39
C ASP A 140 15.86 16.49 16.04
N ALA A 141 16.59 16.70 14.94
CA ALA A 141 16.07 16.52 13.59
C ALA A 141 15.70 15.05 13.30
N CYS A 142 16.57 14.10 13.67
CA CYS A 142 16.32 12.67 13.50
C CYS A 142 15.12 12.22 14.35
N ILE A 143 15.05 12.66 15.60
CA ILE A 143 13.95 12.40 16.53
C ILE A 143 12.63 12.92 15.95
N ALA A 144 12.60 14.17 15.48
CA ALA A 144 11.42 14.77 14.88
C ALA A 144 10.96 14.01 13.62
N SER A 145 11.91 13.55 12.80
CA SER A 145 11.66 12.75 11.59
C SER A 145 11.03 11.39 11.93
N LEU A 146 11.58 10.64 12.89
CA LEU A 146 11.02 9.34 13.29
C LEU A 146 9.65 9.48 13.97
N GLN A 147 9.45 10.52 14.78
CA GLN A 147 8.13 10.84 15.32
C GLN A 147 7.13 11.18 14.21
N GLY A 148 7.57 11.87 13.15
CA GLY A 148 6.79 12.11 11.94
C GLY A 148 6.35 10.82 11.26
N THR A 149 7.29 9.91 11.06
CA THR A 149 7.02 8.57 10.49
C THR A 149 5.97 7.82 11.30
N LEU A 150 6.12 7.77 12.63
CA LEU A 150 5.13 7.13 13.52
C LEU A 150 3.75 7.79 13.47
N ARG A 151 3.67 9.11 13.27
CA ARG A 151 2.40 9.82 13.05
C ARG A 151 1.77 9.40 11.73
N THR A 152 2.55 9.30 10.66
CA THR A 152 2.06 8.84 9.35
C THR A 152 1.58 7.39 9.40
N MET A 153 2.28 6.51 10.13
CA MET A 153 1.80 5.15 10.36
C MET A 153 0.44 5.13 11.07
N ARG A 154 0.27 5.94 12.13
CA ARG A 154 -1.03 6.05 12.83
C ARG A 154 -2.12 6.65 11.94
N LEU A 155 -1.76 7.56 11.03
CA LEU A 155 -2.68 8.11 10.04
C LEU A 155 -3.15 7.00 9.09
N ALA A 156 -2.23 6.23 8.53
CA ALA A 156 -2.52 5.10 7.64
C ALA A 156 -3.45 4.06 8.32
N GLU A 157 -3.22 3.75 9.59
CA GLU A 157 -4.07 2.82 10.36
C GLU A 157 -5.50 3.31 10.60
N LYS A 158 -5.69 4.62 10.68
CA LYS A 158 -7.00 5.26 10.87
C LYS A 158 -7.65 5.64 9.55
N SER A 159 -6.93 5.51 8.45
CA SER A 159 -7.41 5.90 7.14
C SER A 159 -8.48 4.93 6.65
N SER A 160 -9.47 5.47 5.93
CA SER A 160 -10.35 4.65 5.09
C SER A 160 -9.64 4.06 3.87
N GLN A 161 -8.43 4.55 3.55
CA GLN A 161 -7.56 3.94 2.56
C GLN A 161 -6.99 2.64 3.11
N LEU A 162 -7.06 1.59 2.30
CA LEU A 162 -6.39 0.34 2.62
C LEU A 162 -4.90 0.43 2.25
N TYR A 163 -4.05 0.10 3.21
CA TYR A 163 -2.61 -0.07 3.01
C TYR A 163 -2.21 -1.53 3.16
N LYS A 164 -1.21 -1.94 2.39
CA LYS A 164 -0.61 -3.28 2.44
C LYS A 164 0.91 -3.18 2.41
N LEU A 165 1.57 -4.18 2.96
CA LEU A 165 3.01 -4.37 2.80
C LEU A 165 3.24 -5.35 1.66
N GLY A 166 4.13 -4.98 0.75
CA GLY A 166 4.71 -5.88 -0.23
C GLY A 166 6.17 -6.14 0.14
N GLY A 167 6.54 -7.40 0.35
CA GLY A 167 7.94 -7.76 0.46
C GLY A 167 8.57 -7.76 -0.94
N ILE A 168 9.71 -7.10 -1.10
CA ILE A 168 10.52 -7.19 -2.32
C ILE A 168 11.96 -7.54 -1.98
N ASP A 169 12.61 -8.27 -2.88
CA ASP A 169 14.06 -8.50 -2.80
C ASP A 169 14.79 -7.27 -3.37
N GLY A 170 15.37 -6.43 -2.49
CA GLY A 170 16.26 -5.32 -2.88
C GLY A 170 15.98 -3.97 -2.21
N ASN A 171 16.82 -2.97 -2.50
CA ASN A 171 16.79 -1.63 -1.88
C ASN A 171 15.90 -0.59 -2.59
N LEU A 172 15.19 -0.97 -3.65
CA LEU A 172 14.31 -0.08 -4.41
C LEU A 172 12.87 -0.35 -4.02
N GLY A 173 12.41 0.31 -2.96
CA GLY A 173 11.00 0.30 -2.57
C GLY A 173 10.09 0.99 -3.58
N GLY A 174 8.80 1.01 -3.29
CA GLY A 174 7.84 1.81 -4.04
C GLY A 174 6.40 1.61 -3.63
N GLY A 175 5.63 2.70 -3.68
CA GLY A 175 4.17 2.68 -3.58
C GLY A 175 3.52 2.27 -4.90
N VAL A 176 2.68 1.23 -4.89
CA VAL A 176 1.85 0.84 -6.06
C VAL A 176 0.38 0.77 -5.66
N TYR A 177 -0.49 1.41 -6.43
CA TYR A 177 -1.93 1.20 -6.28
C TYR A 177 -2.35 -0.09 -6.98
N ASP A 178 -2.97 -1.00 -6.24
CA ASP A 178 -3.58 -2.20 -6.80
C ASP A 178 -5.08 -1.95 -7.04
N PRO A 179 -5.52 -1.78 -8.31
CA PRO A 179 -6.91 -1.47 -8.64
C PRO A 179 -7.88 -2.60 -8.32
N ASN A 180 -7.41 -3.84 -8.15
CA ASN A 180 -8.27 -4.97 -7.83
C ASN A 180 -8.67 -4.96 -6.36
N SER A 181 -7.71 -4.61 -5.50
CA SER A 181 -7.87 -4.59 -4.05
C SER A 181 -8.23 -3.21 -3.52
N GLY A 182 -8.01 -2.15 -4.30
CA GLY A 182 -8.10 -0.77 -3.85
C GLY A 182 -7.01 -0.39 -2.84
N ALA A 183 -6.00 -1.25 -2.65
CA ALA A 183 -4.92 -1.03 -1.71
C ALA A 183 -3.81 -0.16 -2.30
N VAL A 184 -3.18 0.65 -1.45
CA VAL A 184 -1.86 1.20 -1.72
C VAL A 184 -0.84 0.24 -1.07
N VAL A 185 -0.05 -0.42 -1.92
CA VAL A 185 0.95 -1.40 -1.51
C VAL A 185 2.27 -0.67 -1.29
N ILE A 186 2.84 -0.84 -0.10
CA ILE A 186 4.11 -0.29 0.37
C ILE A 186 5.15 -1.38 0.16
N ASN A 187 5.90 -1.31 -0.94
CA ASN A 187 6.96 -2.29 -1.21
C ASN A 187 8.26 -1.83 -0.58
N TYR A 188 8.88 -2.64 0.27
CA TYR A 188 10.13 -2.27 0.93
C TYR A 188 11.06 -3.45 1.17
N GLY A 189 12.37 -3.18 1.23
CA GLY A 189 13.41 -4.19 1.45
C GLY A 189 13.99 -4.25 2.87
N ASN A 190 13.94 -3.14 3.62
CA ASN A 190 14.43 -3.04 4.99
C ASN A 190 13.73 -1.87 5.72
N THR A 191 13.91 -1.73 7.04
CA THR A 191 13.22 -0.68 7.81
C THR A 191 13.57 0.75 7.37
N ALA A 192 14.80 1.01 6.91
CA ALA A 192 15.16 2.35 6.42
C ALA A 192 14.38 2.71 5.15
N ASN A 193 14.30 1.77 4.20
CA ASN A 193 13.45 1.92 3.03
C ASN A 193 11.95 1.91 3.41
N PHE A 194 11.51 1.17 4.43
CA PHE A 194 10.14 1.29 4.93
C PHE A 194 9.81 2.72 5.39
N VAL A 195 10.73 3.38 6.12
CA VAL A 195 10.58 4.78 6.53
C VAL A 195 10.48 5.72 5.32
N HIS A 196 11.25 5.44 4.26
CA HIS A 196 11.11 6.12 2.96
C HIS A 196 9.69 5.98 2.42
N GLU A 197 9.21 4.75 2.23
CA GLU A 197 7.90 4.50 1.61
C GLU A 197 6.72 5.02 2.45
N VAL A 198 6.83 4.99 3.78
CA VAL A 198 5.82 5.59 4.67
C VAL A 198 5.75 7.11 4.48
N THR A 199 6.82 7.76 4.03
CA THR A 199 6.77 9.18 3.67
C THR A 199 5.83 9.41 2.49
N HIS A 200 5.89 8.55 1.46
CA HIS A 200 4.98 8.58 0.32
C HIS A 200 3.54 8.26 0.72
N VAL A 201 3.31 7.37 1.69
CA VAL A 201 1.97 7.16 2.27
C VAL A 201 1.42 8.47 2.84
N GLY A 202 2.24 9.23 3.57
CA GLY A 202 1.84 10.53 4.10
C GLY A 202 1.58 11.58 3.02
N GLN A 203 2.32 11.56 1.92
CA GLN A 203 2.10 12.42 0.75
C GLN A 203 0.80 12.05 0.03
N PHE A 204 0.50 10.75 -0.12
CA PHE A 204 -0.74 10.29 -0.71
C PHE A 204 -1.96 10.71 0.13
N GLU A 205 -1.90 10.54 1.46
CA GLU A 205 -2.97 10.97 2.38
C GLU A 205 -3.24 12.49 2.31
N ARG A 206 -2.25 13.29 1.90
CA ARG A 206 -2.37 14.75 1.76
C ARG A 206 -2.69 15.20 0.33
N GLY A 207 -2.78 14.27 -0.63
CA GLY A 207 -3.02 14.57 -2.03
C GLY A 207 -1.81 15.21 -2.73
N GLU A 208 -0.60 14.98 -2.25
CA GLU A 208 0.63 15.39 -2.96
C GLU A 208 0.97 14.43 -4.08
N ILE A 209 0.75 13.14 -3.87
CA ILE A 209 0.85 12.12 -4.93
C ILE A 209 -0.52 11.49 -5.21
N ALA A 210 -0.66 10.94 -6.40
CA ALA A 210 -1.79 10.13 -6.83
C ALA A 210 -1.27 8.88 -7.56
N PHE A 211 -2.18 7.99 -7.92
CA PHE A 211 -1.88 6.82 -8.74
C PHE A 211 -2.77 6.79 -9.97
N SER A 212 -2.25 6.26 -11.06
CA SER A 212 -3.03 5.91 -12.24
C SER A 212 -3.83 4.63 -11.99
N SER A 213 -4.82 4.35 -12.82
CA SER A 213 -5.56 3.09 -12.81
C SER A 213 -4.70 1.86 -13.09
N GLN A 214 -3.45 2.05 -13.52
CA GLN A 214 -2.46 1.01 -13.80
C GLN A 214 -1.43 0.87 -12.67
N GLY A 215 -1.57 1.63 -11.58
CA GLY A 215 -0.71 1.55 -10.40
C GLY A 215 0.51 2.47 -10.42
N GLY A 216 0.82 3.11 -11.56
CA GLY A 216 1.94 4.06 -11.64
C GLY A 216 1.65 5.37 -10.92
N THR A 217 2.64 5.91 -10.22
CA THR A 217 2.54 7.18 -9.49
C THR A 217 2.33 8.36 -10.44
N LEU A 218 1.47 9.29 -10.02
CA LEU A 218 1.12 10.53 -10.70
C LEU A 218 1.39 11.70 -9.75
N ALA A 219 1.66 12.87 -10.34
CA ALA A 219 2.02 14.09 -9.61
C ALA A 219 3.25 13.95 -8.71
N ALA A 220 4.07 12.90 -8.89
CA ALA A 220 5.35 12.79 -8.19
C ALA A 220 6.33 13.84 -8.71
N ASP A 221 7.03 14.47 -7.78
CA ASP A 221 8.12 15.38 -8.10
C ASP A 221 9.38 15.05 -7.29
N VAL A 222 10.50 15.63 -7.70
CA VAL A 222 11.80 15.34 -7.07
C VAL A 222 11.84 15.75 -5.59
N PHE A 223 11.00 16.69 -5.15
CA PHE A 223 10.96 17.14 -3.75
C PHE A 223 10.28 16.12 -2.84
N ASP A 224 9.35 15.32 -3.39
CA ASP A 224 8.77 14.18 -2.68
C ASP A 224 9.86 13.17 -2.29
N GLU A 225 10.71 12.83 -3.25
CA GLU A 225 11.83 11.90 -3.10
C GLU A 225 12.92 12.46 -2.17
N ILE A 226 13.25 13.76 -2.29
CA ILE A 226 14.17 14.42 -1.34
C ILE A 226 13.65 14.26 0.09
N THR A 227 12.35 14.44 0.30
CA THR A 227 11.74 14.31 1.62
C THR A 227 11.83 12.87 2.13
N ALA A 228 11.50 11.90 1.28
CA ALA A 228 11.56 10.47 1.62
C ALA A 228 12.99 9.98 1.90
N TYR A 229 13.98 10.36 1.08
CA TYR A 229 15.39 10.06 1.32
C TYR A 229 15.96 10.72 2.56
N LYS A 230 15.51 11.94 2.91
CA LYS A 230 15.87 12.57 4.19
C LYS A 230 15.28 11.80 5.38
N SER A 231 14.05 11.32 5.27
CA SER A 231 13.44 10.46 6.30
C SER A 231 14.19 9.14 6.45
N GLN A 232 14.60 8.51 5.35
CA GLN A 232 15.43 7.32 5.34
C GLN A 232 16.81 7.56 5.98
N TYR A 233 17.50 8.65 5.60
CA TYR A 233 18.80 9.03 6.16
C TYR A 233 18.70 9.28 7.68
N ASN A 234 17.64 9.94 8.14
CA ASN A 234 17.42 10.20 9.57
C ASN A 234 17.15 8.92 10.39
N TYR A 235 16.69 7.85 9.75
CA TYR A 235 16.58 6.54 10.39
C TYR A 235 17.95 5.82 10.40
N ASP A 236 18.58 5.72 9.24
CA ASP A 236 19.87 5.08 9.03
C ASP A 236 20.67 5.80 7.92
N PRO A 237 21.68 6.61 8.28
CA PRO A 237 22.51 7.33 7.32
C PRO A 237 23.26 6.43 6.32
N SER A 238 23.63 5.21 6.71
CA SER A 238 24.37 4.28 5.85
C SER A 238 23.51 3.78 4.69
N SER A 239 22.21 3.61 4.94
CA SER A 239 21.23 3.17 3.94
C SER A 239 21.06 4.11 2.75
N VAL A 240 21.52 5.36 2.86
CA VAL A 240 21.45 6.39 1.80
C VAL A 240 22.85 6.76 1.31
N SER A 241 23.82 6.88 2.21
CA SER A 241 25.19 7.31 1.88
C SER A 241 25.92 6.35 0.94
N GLU A 242 25.51 5.09 0.92
CA GLU A 242 26.09 4.05 0.08
C GLU A 242 25.39 3.91 -1.28
N LEU A 243 24.32 4.67 -1.54
CA LEU A 243 23.58 4.57 -2.80
C LEU A 243 24.38 5.18 -3.96
N PRO A 244 24.40 4.50 -5.14
CA PRO A 244 25.11 5.00 -6.30
C PRO A 244 24.39 6.22 -6.91
N SER A 245 25.01 7.39 -6.76
CA SER A 245 24.60 8.65 -7.40
C SER A 245 25.79 9.35 -8.06
N THR A 246 25.53 10.38 -8.86
CA THR A 246 26.57 11.24 -9.46
C THR A 246 27.37 12.04 -8.43
N SER A 247 26.91 12.13 -7.19
CA SER A 247 27.63 12.75 -6.08
C SER A 247 27.49 11.94 -4.79
N ILE A 248 28.50 12.01 -3.93
CA ILE A 248 28.52 11.37 -2.61
C ILE A 248 27.88 12.32 -1.60
N ILE A 249 27.07 11.78 -0.69
CA ILE A 249 26.54 12.55 0.45
C ILE A 249 27.39 12.31 1.68
N SER A 250 27.67 13.36 2.44
CA SER A 250 28.36 13.32 3.73
C SER A 250 27.46 13.80 4.88
N ASN A 251 26.38 14.52 4.57
CA ASN A 251 25.39 14.96 5.52
C ASN A 251 24.00 15.09 4.86
N ILE A 252 22.96 15.25 5.69
CA ILE A 252 21.56 15.32 5.23
C ILE A 252 21.26 16.45 4.24
N ASN A 253 22.01 17.56 4.28
CA ASN A 253 21.78 18.68 3.37
C ASN A 253 22.31 18.40 1.96
N ASP A 254 23.15 17.38 1.79
CA ASP A 254 23.66 16.95 0.48
C ASP A 254 22.58 16.19 -0.32
N ILE A 255 21.51 15.74 0.35
CA ILE A 255 20.31 15.16 -0.28
C ILE A 255 19.52 16.30 -0.94
N THR A 256 19.92 16.63 -2.15
CA THR A 256 19.38 17.69 -3.01
C THR A 256 18.70 17.10 -4.24
N SER A 257 17.99 17.94 -5.02
CA SER A 257 17.44 17.50 -6.31
C SER A 257 18.53 16.97 -7.24
N SER A 258 19.70 17.62 -7.30
CA SER A 258 20.81 17.14 -8.11
C SER A 258 21.30 15.76 -7.69
N TRP A 259 21.33 15.48 -6.38
CA TRP A 259 21.74 14.17 -5.88
C TRP A 259 20.69 13.09 -6.17
N VAL A 260 19.40 13.37 -5.89
CA VAL A 260 18.30 12.45 -6.18
C VAL A 260 18.24 12.15 -7.67
N GLN A 261 18.38 13.17 -8.52
CA GLN A 261 18.39 13.01 -9.97
C GLN A 261 19.62 12.28 -10.48
N GLY A 262 20.72 12.29 -9.74
CA GLY A 262 21.94 11.56 -10.05
C GLY A 262 21.89 10.06 -9.76
N LEU A 263 20.88 9.59 -9.02
CA LEU A 263 20.71 8.17 -8.72
C LEU A 263 20.53 7.34 -10.00
N ASP A 264 21.01 6.09 -9.96
CA ASP A 264 20.95 5.14 -11.09
C ASP A 264 21.50 5.74 -12.40
N GLY A 265 22.63 6.45 -12.29
CA GLY A 265 23.32 7.06 -13.42
C GLY A 265 22.56 8.21 -14.09
N GLY A 266 21.61 8.85 -13.40
CA GLY A 266 20.86 9.97 -13.95
C GLY A 266 19.53 9.61 -14.60
N THR A 267 19.04 8.38 -14.43
CA THR A 267 17.93 7.85 -15.24
C THR A 267 16.64 7.62 -14.47
N LEU A 268 16.69 7.66 -13.14
CA LEU A 268 15.56 7.31 -12.29
C LEU A 268 14.59 8.48 -12.09
N TYR A 269 15.03 9.53 -11.40
CA TYR A 269 14.19 10.64 -10.92
C TYR A 269 14.26 11.91 -11.78
N VAL A 270 14.30 11.74 -13.10
CA VAL A 270 14.32 12.85 -14.05
C VAL A 270 13.04 12.84 -14.91
N PRO A 271 12.63 13.99 -15.48
CA PRO A 271 11.54 14.01 -16.47
C PRO A 271 11.84 13.04 -17.62
N GLY A 272 10.90 12.14 -17.92
CA GLY A 272 11.08 11.07 -18.91
C GLY A 272 11.92 9.87 -18.45
N GLY A 273 12.45 9.90 -17.24
CA GLY A 273 13.14 8.78 -16.60
C GLY A 273 12.20 7.69 -16.10
N ARG A 274 12.75 6.67 -15.42
CA ARG A 274 11.99 5.49 -14.97
C ARG A 274 10.86 5.83 -13.99
N ALA A 275 11.11 6.74 -13.04
CA ALA A 275 10.09 7.22 -12.11
C ALA A 275 9.32 8.44 -12.65
N ASN A 276 9.81 9.03 -13.75
CA ASN A 276 9.23 10.20 -14.44
C ASN A 276 8.77 11.30 -13.46
N THR A 277 9.67 11.76 -12.60
CA THR A 277 9.37 12.80 -11.61
C THR A 277 9.52 14.19 -12.22
N GLY A 278 8.66 15.11 -11.76
CA GLY A 278 8.73 16.52 -12.10
C GLY A 278 9.87 17.26 -11.38
N ILE A 279 10.41 18.33 -11.99
CA ILE A 279 11.42 19.22 -11.38
C ILE A 279 10.83 20.43 -10.65
N SER A 280 9.52 20.52 -10.56
CA SER A 280 8.78 21.55 -9.81
C SER A 280 7.63 20.89 -9.06
N PRO A 281 7.20 21.45 -7.91
CA PRO A 281 6.16 20.85 -7.09
C PRO A 281 4.88 20.54 -7.85
N LEU A 282 4.36 19.33 -7.67
CA LEU A 282 3.11 18.86 -8.24
C LEU A 282 2.20 18.32 -7.13
N ASN A 283 0.91 18.25 -7.40
CA ASN A 283 -0.07 17.58 -6.54
C ASN A 283 -1.35 17.30 -7.34
N ILE A 284 -2.36 16.74 -6.68
CA ILE A 284 -3.64 16.43 -7.32
C ILE A 284 -4.39 17.66 -7.87
N ASN A 285 -3.98 18.87 -7.50
CA ASN A 285 -4.56 20.12 -7.98
C ASN A 285 -3.80 20.71 -9.17
N SER A 286 -2.63 20.14 -9.50
CA SER A 286 -1.82 20.56 -10.64
C SER A 286 -2.59 20.37 -11.95
N THR A 287 -2.41 21.35 -12.83
CA THR A 287 -3.02 21.40 -14.15
C THR A 287 -2.01 21.02 -15.23
N LYS A 288 -2.47 20.89 -16.47
CA LYS A 288 -1.60 20.67 -17.64
C LYS A 288 -0.40 21.63 -17.68
N TYR A 289 -0.58 22.90 -17.33
CA TYR A 289 0.49 23.89 -17.36
C TYR A 289 1.60 23.55 -16.35
N ASP A 290 1.20 23.13 -15.14
CA ASP A 290 2.14 22.76 -14.08
C ASP A 290 2.93 21.51 -14.47
N PHE A 291 2.26 20.51 -15.08
CA PHE A 291 2.93 19.31 -15.61
C PHE A 291 3.92 19.63 -16.73
N ILE A 292 3.55 20.49 -17.69
CA ILE A 292 4.45 20.93 -18.77
C ILE A 292 5.64 21.69 -18.19
N LYS A 293 5.41 22.61 -17.25
CA LYS A 293 6.48 23.36 -16.59
C LYS A 293 7.42 22.43 -15.83
N SER A 294 6.88 21.45 -15.13
CA SER A 294 7.62 20.53 -14.28
C SER A 294 8.36 19.43 -15.07
N HIS A 295 7.90 19.06 -16.27
CA HIS A 295 8.52 17.98 -17.07
C HIS A 295 9.16 18.46 -18.38
N GLY A 296 9.10 19.75 -18.69
CA GLY A 296 9.66 20.32 -19.92
C GLY A 296 9.11 19.64 -21.17
N ILE A 297 10.01 19.24 -22.08
CA ILE A 297 9.64 18.59 -23.35
C ILE A 297 8.89 17.26 -23.14
N HIS A 298 9.24 16.50 -22.09
CA HIS A 298 8.54 15.28 -21.73
C HIS A 298 7.11 15.57 -21.25
N GLY A 299 6.90 16.71 -20.61
CA GLY A 299 5.59 17.16 -20.18
C GLY A 299 4.64 17.46 -21.34
N ILE A 300 5.17 18.07 -22.41
CA ILE A 300 4.39 18.38 -23.62
C ILE A 300 3.85 17.10 -24.26
N GLN A 301 4.67 16.04 -24.33
CA GLN A 301 4.27 14.79 -24.95
C GLN A 301 3.44 13.89 -24.01
N GLY A 302 3.85 13.78 -22.75
CA GLY A 302 3.25 12.88 -21.76
C GLY A 302 1.90 13.34 -21.24
N PHE A 303 1.63 14.65 -21.25
CA PHE A 303 0.38 15.23 -20.72
C PHE A 303 -0.41 16.02 -21.76
N LYS A 304 -0.19 15.72 -23.05
CA LYS A 304 -0.88 16.39 -24.18
C LYS A 304 -2.40 16.24 -24.11
N ASP A 305 -2.90 15.13 -23.58
CA ASP A 305 -4.32 14.78 -23.53
C ASP A 305 -5.04 15.43 -22.34
N MET A 306 -4.29 16.08 -21.43
CA MET A 306 -4.92 16.89 -20.39
C MET A 306 -5.61 18.11 -21.00
N ILE A 307 -6.76 18.47 -20.42
CA ILE A 307 -7.50 19.69 -20.69
C ILE A 307 -6.85 20.84 -19.91
N ILE A 308 -6.70 21.99 -20.58
CA ILE A 308 -6.13 23.19 -19.98
C ILE A 308 -6.99 23.64 -18.79
N GLY A 309 -6.34 23.93 -17.66
CA GLY A 309 -6.99 24.44 -16.44
C GLY A 309 -7.75 23.41 -15.62
N VAL A 310 -7.86 22.16 -16.08
CA VAL A 310 -8.51 21.09 -15.31
C VAL A 310 -7.49 20.42 -14.38
N PRO A 311 -7.75 20.38 -13.05
CA PRO A 311 -6.86 19.72 -12.09
C PRO A 311 -6.78 18.20 -12.27
N LEU A 312 -5.64 17.59 -11.92
CA LEU A 312 -5.41 16.14 -12.04
C LEU A 312 -6.51 15.29 -11.37
N ARG A 313 -6.98 15.66 -10.18
CA ARG A 313 -8.02 14.92 -9.45
C ARG A 313 -9.36 14.78 -10.20
N ASN A 314 -9.59 15.61 -11.22
CA ASN A 314 -10.84 15.61 -11.99
C ASN A 314 -10.81 14.63 -13.18
N TYR A 315 -9.68 13.96 -13.45
CA TYR A 315 -9.57 13.02 -14.56
C TYR A 315 -10.01 11.62 -14.14
N SER A 316 -10.73 10.94 -15.03
CA SER A 316 -11.08 9.52 -14.84
C SER A 316 -9.82 8.66 -14.80
N GLY A 317 -9.76 7.73 -13.84
CA GLY A 317 -8.61 6.83 -13.69
C GLY A 317 -7.48 7.39 -12.84
N VAL A 318 -7.64 8.59 -12.26
CA VAL A 318 -6.76 9.09 -11.20
C VAL A 318 -7.29 8.62 -9.85
N TYR A 319 -6.48 7.84 -9.15
CA TYR A 319 -6.70 7.40 -7.80
C TYR A 319 -5.96 8.30 -6.82
N TYR A 320 -6.69 8.91 -5.89
CA TYR A 320 -6.12 9.83 -4.91
C TYR A 320 -6.93 9.75 -3.60
N LYS A 321 -6.34 10.25 -2.51
CA LYS A 321 -7.06 10.34 -1.24
C LYS A 321 -8.17 11.40 -1.34
N LYS A 322 -9.42 10.95 -1.22
CA LYS A 322 -10.61 11.82 -1.14
C LYS A 322 -10.81 12.40 0.25
#